data_AF-A0A5S9YDJ8-F1
#
_entry.id   AF-A0A5S9YDJ8-F1
#
_cell.length_a   1.000
_cell.length_b   1.000
_cell.length_c   1.000
_cell.angle_alpha   90.00
_cell.angle_beta   90.00
_cell.angle_gamma   90.00
#
_symmetry.space_group_name_H-M   'P 1'
#
loop_
_entity.id
_entity.type
_entity.pdbx_description
1 polymer ?
#
loop_
_entity_poly.entity_id
_entity_poly.type
_entity_poly.pdbx_seq_one_letter_code
_entity_poly.pdbx_strand_id
1 'polypeptide(L)'
;MGSSKDAASFTNISVEEHFSVSQSTTCSQYAGTTEQISTAAEALVGRSTTLTEALKAAAINVGRKPVETTDLAAIKEVEARAIGGDIESDGGVTAVASKAVARNQKIGEDNEKTNLGDVIAEIDVKVTRDREVRSEDAKAVVQAELNDSPFNNIIPGGVAESVTAAYKLNCNPCNVSL
;
A
#
# COMPACT_ATOMS: atom_id res chain seq x y z
N MET A 1 0.36 18.90 80.07
CA MET A 1 0.77 20.07 79.27
C MET A 1 -0.14 20.19 78.06
N GLY A 2 -0.69 21.39 77.79
CA GLY A 2 -1.34 21.72 76.51
C GLY A 2 -0.33 21.74 75.34
N SER A 3 -0.70 21.94 74.07
CA SER A 3 -1.91 22.48 73.47
C SER A 3 -2.10 21.97 72.02
N SER A 4 -3.36 21.90 71.59
CA SER A 4 -3.95 22.15 70.26
C SER A 4 -3.06 22.44 69.02
N LYS A 5 -3.40 21.84 67.86
CA LYS A 5 -3.95 22.55 66.68
C LYS A 5 -4.32 21.63 65.49
N ASP A 6 -5.62 21.65 65.19
CA ASP A 6 -6.33 21.70 63.90
C ASP A 6 -5.73 21.17 62.58
N ALA A 7 -6.58 20.42 61.86
CA ALA A 7 -7.15 20.74 60.53
C ALA A 7 -7.06 19.64 59.44
N ALA A 8 -8.25 19.10 59.15
CA ALA A 8 -8.81 18.63 57.87
C ALA A 8 -8.01 17.57 57.06
N SER A 9 -8.44 16.30 57.04
CA SER A 9 -9.68 15.75 56.43
C SER A 9 -9.67 15.77 54.91
N PHE A 10 -9.58 14.58 54.31
CA PHE A 10 -10.49 14.20 53.23
C PHE A 10 -10.91 12.75 53.44
N THR A 11 -12.21 12.58 53.64
CA THR A 11 -12.91 11.33 53.90
C THR A 11 -13.22 10.57 52.62
N ASN A 12 -12.87 9.28 52.65
CA ASN A 12 -13.64 8.09 52.25
C ASN A 12 -14.61 8.16 51.06
N ILE A 13 -14.52 7.16 50.17
CA ILE A 13 -15.63 6.23 49.89
C ILE A 13 -15.12 5.02 49.08
N SER A 14 -15.38 3.81 49.57
CA SER A 14 -15.30 2.56 48.81
C SER A 14 -16.56 2.43 47.94
N VAL A 15 -16.41 1.98 46.70
CA VAL A 15 -17.53 1.46 45.91
C VAL A 15 -17.10 0.17 45.21
N GLU A 16 -17.94 -0.84 45.38
CA GLU A 16 -17.81 -2.21 44.90
C GLU A 16 -17.80 -2.34 43.37
N GLU A 17 -17.35 -3.53 42.95
CA GLU A 17 -17.23 -4.03 41.58
C GLU A 17 -18.41 -3.74 40.68
N HIS A 18 -18.14 -3.33 39.44
CA HIS A 18 -18.74 -3.89 38.22
C HIS A 18 -17.79 -3.59 37.04
N PHE A 19 -16.98 -4.57 36.66
CA PHE A 19 -16.10 -4.48 35.50
C PHE A 19 -16.92 -4.68 34.22
N SER A 20 -17.12 -3.61 33.45
CA SER A 20 -17.45 -3.69 32.02
C SER A 20 -16.54 -2.71 31.29
N VAL A 21 -15.46 -3.23 30.71
CA VAL A 21 -14.55 -2.49 29.85
C VAL A 21 -15.28 -2.15 28.54
N SER A 22 -15.72 -0.91 28.43
CA SER A 22 -16.02 -0.30 27.15
C SER A 22 -14.72 0.28 26.60
N GLN A 23 -14.20 -0.32 25.52
CA GLN A 23 -13.11 0.26 24.75
C GLN A 23 -13.62 1.53 24.07
N SER A 24 -13.29 2.69 24.64
CA SER A 24 -13.45 3.98 23.98
C SER A 24 -12.09 4.38 23.40
N THR A 25 -11.86 4.05 22.13
CA THR A 25 -10.76 4.65 21.38
C THR A 25 -11.06 6.14 21.23
N THR A 26 -10.22 6.96 21.85
CA THR A 26 -10.19 8.41 21.72
C THR A 26 -10.04 8.80 20.25
N CYS A 27 -11.16 9.15 19.62
CA CYS A 27 -11.17 9.89 18.37
C CYS A 27 -10.96 11.36 18.74
N SER A 28 -9.82 11.93 18.35
CA SER A 28 -9.61 13.38 18.35
C SER A 28 -10.75 14.02 17.56
N GLN A 29 -11.58 14.79 18.26
CA GLN A 29 -12.72 15.49 17.67
C GLN A 29 -12.21 16.63 16.79
N TYR A 30 -12.20 16.41 15.47
CA TYR A 30 -12.40 17.50 14.52
C TYR A 30 -13.90 17.64 14.31
N ALA A 31 -14.49 18.65 14.96
CA ALA A 31 -15.87 19.06 14.68
C ALA A 31 -15.90 19.77 13.31
N GLY A 32 -16.00 18.98 12.25
CA GLY A 32 -16.27 19.43 10.88
C GLY A 32 -17.29 18.47 10.26
N THR A 33 -18.45 19.03 9.90
CA THR A 33 -19.57 18.44 9.15
C THR A 33 -19.38 17.01 8.64
N THR A 34 -20.18 16.09 9.18
CA THR A 34 -20.45 14.76 8.62
C THR A 34 -21.00 14.88 7.20
N GLU A 35 -20.39 14.12 6.29
CA GLU A 35 -20.91 13.68 4.98
C GLU A 35 -21.18 14.73 3.90
N GLN A 36 -20.13 15.04 3.16
CA GLN A 36 -20.20 14.86 1.71
C GLN A 36 -19.26 13.72 1.37
N ILE A 37 -19.79 12.52 1.14
CA ILE A 37 -19.04 11.53 0.37
C ILE A 37 -18.80 12.22 -0.97
N SER A 38 -17.55 12.58 -1.25
CA SER A 38 -17.20 13.25 -2.50
C SER A 38 -17.75 12.42 -3.65
N THR A 39 -18.27 13.05 -4.70
CA THR A 39 -18.68 12.36 -5.95
C THR A 39 -17.59 11.40 -6.45
N ALA A 40 -16.31 11.71 -6.18
CA ALA A 40 -15.18 10.82 -6.45
C ALA A 40 -15.17 9.56 -5.59
N ALA A 41 -15.52 9.64 -4.30
CA ALA A 41 -15.64 8.48 -3.43
C ALA A 41 -16.86 7.62 -3.78
N GLU A 42 -17.98 8.23 -4.16
CA GLU A 42 -19.15 7.49 -4.69
C GLU A 42 -18.81 6.77 -6.00
N ALA A 43 -18.06 7.40 -6.90
CA ALA A 43 -17.60 6.78 -8.15
C ALA A 43 -16.63 5.59 -7.94
N LEU A 44 -16.05 5.46 -6.74
CA LEU A 44 -15.21 4.33 -6.36
C LEU A 44 -16.01 3.19 -5.71
N VAL A 45 -17.26 3.41 -5.30
CA VAL A 45 -18.11 2.37 -4.72
C VAL A 45 -18.40 1.30 -5.78
N GLY A 46 -18.00 0.06 -5.50
CA GLY A 46 -18.16 -1.08 -6.42
C GLY A 46 -17.11 -1.15 -7.54
N ARG A 47 -16.11 -0.26 -7.55
CA ARG A 47 -14.99 -0.32 -8.51
C ARG A 47 -13.89 -1.23 -7.98
N SER A 48 -13.49 -2.23 -8.77
CA SER A 48 -12.29 -3.03 -8.50
C SER A 48 -11.02 -2.23 -8.85
N THR A 49 -10.01 -2.34 -7.99
CA THR A 49 -8.64 -1.85 -8.25
C THR A 49 -7.95 -2.76 -9.26
N THR A 50 -7.28 -2.17 -10.23
CA THR A 50 -6.59 -2.87 -11.32
C THR A 50 -5.09 -3.07 -11.05
N LEU A 51 -4.44 -3.92 -11.87
CA LEU A 51 -3.02 -4.23 -11.72
C LEU A 51 -2.12 -3.02 -11.97
N THR A 52 -2.41 -2.19 -12.98
CA THR A 52 -1.61 -0.99 -13.23
C THR A 52 -1.83 0.09 -12.17
N GLU A 53 -3.04 0.18 -11.60
CA GLU A 53 -3.30 1.06 -10.47
C GLU A 53 -2.50 0.68 -9.23
N ALA A 54 -2.35 -0.62 -8.96
CA ALA A 54 -1.48 -1.10 -7.89
C ALA A 54 0.00 -0.72 -8.14
N LEU A 55 0.48 -0.75 -9.39
CA LEU A 55 1.82 -0.27 -9.73
C LEU A 55 1.96 1.24 -9.51
N LYS A 56 0.95 2.04 -9.87
CA LYS A 56 0.95 3.48 -9.59
C LYS A 56 0.95 3.77 -8.09
N ALA A 57 0.23 2.97 -7.29
CA ALA A 57 0.29 3.08 -5.84
C ALA A 57 1.70 2.80 -5.29
N ALA A 58 2.39 1.77 -5.81
CA ALA A 58 3.78 1.50 -5.45
C ALA A 58 4.71 2.67 -5.82
N ALA A 59 4.52 3.27 -6.99
CA ALA A 59 5.26 4.46 -7.41
C ALA A 59 5.00 5.68 -6.51
N ILE A 60 3.80 5.82 -5.95
CA ILE A 60 3.52 6.87 -4.96
C ILE A 60 4.27 6.61 -3.65
N ASN A 61 4.27 5.35 -3.18
CA ASN A 61 4.82 4.98 -1.88
C ASN A 61 6.36 4.96 -1.86
N VAL A 62 6.97 4.35 -2.87
CA VAL A 62 8.43 4.11 -2.94
C VAL A 62 9.03 4.54 -4.28
N GLY A 63 8.38 5.43 -5.02
CA GLY A 63 8.83 5.86 -6.35
C GLY A 63 10.18 6.56 -6.41
N ARG A 64 10.74 7.00 -5.27
CA ARG A 64 12.10 7.56 -5.19
C ARG A 64 13.19 6.51 -4.98
N LYS A 65 12.82 5.25 -4.75
CA LYS A 65 13.76 4.14 -4.65
C LYS A 65 14.35 3.87 -6.04
N PRO A 66 15.68 3.70 -6.17
CA PRO A 66 16.27 3.13 -7.37
C PRO A 66 15.62 1.79 -7.71
N VAL A 67 15.29 1.59 -8.98
CA VAL A 67 14.73 0.31 -9.42
C VAL A 67 15.81 -0.78 -9.36
N GLU A 68 15.45 -1.92 -8.80
CA GLU A 68 16.32 -3.09 -8.56
C GLU A 68 15.73 -4.36 -9.19
N THR A 69 16.47 -5.46 -9.12
CA THR A 69 16.08 -6.76 -9.71
C THR A 69 14.79 -7.32 -9.09
N THR A 70 14.58 -7.08 -7.80
CA THR A 70 13.36 -7.45 -7.06
C THR A 70 12.12 -6.74 -7.63
N ASP A 71 12.21 -5.43 -7.85
CA ASP A 71 11.11 -4.67 -8.45
C ASP A 71 10.85 -5.13 -9.88
N LEU A 72 11.91 -5.37 -10.67
CA LEU A 72 11.81 -5.86 -12.03
C LEU A 72 11.05 -7.19 -12.10
N ALA A 73 11.35 -8.13 -11.20
CA ALA A 73 10.67 -9.42 -11.13
C ALA A 73 9.18 -9.25 -10.83
N ALA A 74 8.83 -8.39 -9.87
CA ALA A 74 7.45 -8.09 -9.53
C ALA A 74 6.70 -7.38 -10.68
N ILE A 75 7.31 -6.35 -11.29
CA ILE A 75 6.74 -5.62 -12.44
C ILE A 75 6.49 -6.56 -13.62
N LYS A 76 7.44 -7.46 -13.91
CA LYS A 76 7.31 -8.45 -14.99
C LYS A 76 6.08 -9.32 -14.80
N GLU A 77 5.87 -9.82 -13.58
CA GLU A 77 4.71 -10.65 -13.27
C GLU A 77 3.40 -9.86 -13.36
N VAL A 78 3.40 -8.59 -12.91
CA VAL A 78 2.23 -7.71 -13.04
C VAL A 78 1.88 -7.46 -14.51
N GLU A 79 2.86 -7.11 -15.34
CA GLU A 79 2.63 -6.79 -16.76
C GLU A 79 2.12 -8.02 -17.53
N ALA A 80 2.74 -9.19 -17.32
CA ALA A 80 2.30 -10.45 -17.94
C ALA A 80 0.82 -10.76 -17.61
N ARG A 81 0.40 -10.42 -16.38
CA ARG A 81 -0.95 -10.65 -15.88
C ARG A 81 -1.96 -9.60 -16.35
N ALA A 82 -1.56 -8.35 -16.46
CA ALA A 82 -2.41 -7.27 -16.94
C ALA A 82 -2.77 -7.46 -18.43
N ILE A 83 -1.79 -7.89 -19.22
CA ILE A 83 -1.91 -8.00 -20.67
C ILE A 83 -2.50 -9.34 -21.13
N GLY A 84 -2.17 -10.43 -20.42
CA GLY A 84 -2.67 -11.78 -20.67
C GLY A 84 -2.13 -12.43 -21.95
N GLY A 85 -1.00 -13.15 -21.84
CA GLY A 85 -0.51 -14.11 -22.83
C GLY A 85 0.22 -13.53 -24.06
N ASP A 86 1.46 -13.98 -24.23
CA ASP A 86 2.38 -13.78 -25.36
C ASP A 86 2.55 -12.35 -25.87
N ILE A 87 3.02 -11.48 -24.97
CA ILE A 87 3.55 -10.20 -25.37
C ILE A 87 5.03 -10.19 -25.00
N GLU A 88 5.85 -10.72 -25.91
CA GLU A 88 7.19 -10.20 -26.14
C GLU A 88 7.06 -8.74 -26.60
N SER A 89 6.62 -7.83 -25.72
CA SER A 89 6.68 -6.40 -26.02
C SER A 89 8.11 -5.98 -25.73
N ASP A 90 8.93 -5.95 -26.78
CA ASP A 90 10.25 -5.33 -26.83
C ASP A 90 10.25 -3.83 -26.44
N GLY A 91 9.13 -3.30 -25.95
CA GLY A 91 8.97 -1.95 -25.45
C GLY A 91 8.04 -1.77 -24.25
N GLY A 92 7.64 -2.83 -23.54
CA GLY A 92 6.78 -2.76 -22.34
C GLY A 92 7.43 -2.13 -21.11
N VAL A 93 6.69 -1.99 -20.00
CA VAL A 93 7.22 -1.40 -18.74
C VAL A 93 8.34 -2.25 -18.17
N THR A 94 8.24 -3.57 -18.32
CA THR A 94 9.27 -4.55 -17.95
C THR A 94 10.56 -4.32 -18.73
N ALA A 95 10.48 -3.99 -20.02
CA ALA A 95 11.65 -3.67 -20.83
C ALA A 95 12.32 -2.36 -20.37
N VAL A 96 11.51 -1.35 -19.99
CA VAL A 96 12.00 -0.10 -19.39
C VAL A 96 12.68 -0.37 -18.05
N ALA A 97 12.03 -1.13 -17.16
CA ALA A 97 12.57 -1.54 -15.86
C ALA A 97 13.89 -2.31 -16.02
N SER A 98 13.97 -3.25 -16.95
CA SER A 98 15.18 -4.05 -17.19
C SER A 98 16.35 -3.18 -17.63
N LYS A 99 16.12 -2.23 -18.55
CA LYS A 99 17.15 -1.26 -18.97
C LYS A 99 17.59 -0.36 -17.81
N ALA A 100 16.63 0.07 -16.98
CA ALA A 100 16.91 0.89 -15.81
C ALA A 100 17.74 0.13 -14.76
N VAL A 101 17.42 -1.13 -14.46
CA VAL A 101 18.23 -1.99 -13.56
C VAL A 101 19.65 -2.15 -14.10
N ALA A 102 19.81 -2.50 -15.38
CA ALA A 102 21.13 -2.67 -16.00
C ALA A 102 21.96 -1.38 -16.03
N ARG A 103 21.29 -0.21 -16.14
CA ARG A 103 21.93 1.10 -16.01
C ARG A 103 22.33 1.38 -14.55
N ASN A 104 21.41 1.18 -13.61
CA ASN A 104 21.61 1.44 -12.18
C ASN A 104 22.77 0.64 -11.60
N GLN A 105 23.00 -0.59 -12.08
CA GLN A 105 24.16 -1.41 -11.69
C GLN A 105 25.52 -0.78 -12.04
N LYS A 106 25.56 0.15 -12.99
CA LYS A 106 26.78 0.84 -13.43
C LYS A 106 26.96 2.21 -12.77
N ILE A 107 25.96 2.67 -12.01
CA ILE A 107 25.93 4.00 -11.39
C ILE A 107 26.17 3.83 -9.90
N GLY A 108 27.16 4.55 -9.37
CA GLY A 108 27.49 4.53 -7.95
C GLY A 108 26.58 5.42 -7.10
N GLU A 109 26.15 6.57 -7.63
CA GLU A 109 25.36 7.55 -6.90
C GLU A 109 23.85 7.31 -7.07
N ASP A 110 23.13 7.14 -5.96
CA ASP A 110 21.70 6.79 -5.99
C ASP A 110 20.80 7.87 -6.59
N ASN A 111 21.20 9.14 -6.54
CA ASN A 111 20.49 10.27 -7.15
C ASN A 111 20.57 10.30 -8.69
N GLU A 112 21.51 9.59 -9.30
CA GLU A 112 21.66 9.48 -10.76
C GLU A 112 20.99 8.21 -11.34
N LYS A 113 20.51 7.33 -10.46
CA LYS A 113 19.80 6.11 -10.82
C LYS A 113 18.38 6.43 -11.27
N THR A 114 17.87 5.59 -12.15
CA THR A 114 16.46 5.61 -12.54
C THR A 114 15.64 4.98 -11.43
N ASN A 115 14.59 5.67 -10.99
CA ASN A 115 13.79 5.25 -9.85
C ASN A 115 12.52 4.53 -10.30
N LEU A 116 11.85 3.85 -9.37
CA LEU A 116 10.60 3.14 -9.65
C LEU A 116 9.53 4.09 -10.23
N GLY A 117 9.45 5.32 -9.73
CA GLY A 117 8.51 6.31 -10.25
C GLY A 117 8.74 6.65 -11.72
N ASP A 118 10.00 6.75 -12.15
CA ASP A 118 10.36 7.03 -13.55
C ASP A 118 9.97 5.89 -14.48
N VAL A 119 10.13 4.65 -14.03
CA VAL A 119 9.73 3.44 -14.77
C VAL A 119 8.21 3.38 -14.93
N ILE A 120 7.47 3.63 -13.84
CA ILE A 120 6.01 3.54 -13.83
C ILE A 120 5.33 4.74 -14.52
N ALA A 121 6.02 5.87 -14.71
CA ALA A 121 5.49 7.00 -15.47
C ALA A 121 5.11 6.63 -16.92
N GLU A 122 5.75 5.60 -17.49
CA GLU A 122 5.47 5.11 -18.84
C GLU A 122 4.29 4.12 -18.89
N ILE A 123 3.71 3.72 -17.76
CA ILE A 123 2.75 2.61 -17.69
C ILE A 123 1.50 2.84 -18.55
N ASP A 124 0.98 4.07 -18.57
CA ASP A 124 -0.24 4.43 -19.31
C ASP A 124 -0.02 4.43 -20.83
N VAL A 125 1.23 4.56 -21.27
CA VAL A 125 1.60 4.52 -22.68
C VAL A 125 1.91 3.08 -23.13
N LYS A 126 2.44 2.26 -22.22
CA LYS A 126 2.97 0.93 -22.54
C LYS A 126 2.01 -0.22 -22.27
N VAL A 127 1.07 -0.05 -21.36
CA VAL A 127 0.11 -1.10 -20.97
C VAL A 127 -1.27 -0.74 -21.50
N THR A 128 -1.62 -1.29 -22.67
CA THR A 128 -2.90 -0.97 -23.34
C THR A 128 -4.08 -1.84 -22.87
N ARG A 129 -3.81 -2.82 -22.00
CA ARG A 129 -4.83 -3.70 -21.40
C ARG A 129 -4.57 -3.79 -19.91
N ASP A 130 -5.64 -3.70 -19.15
CA ASP A 130 -5.58 -3.87 -17.71
C ASP A 130 -6.86 -4.55 -17.21
N ARG A 131 -6.77 -5.14 -16.03
CA ARG A 131 -7.87 -5.83 -15.38
C ARG A 131 -7.74 -5.76 -13.86
N GLU A 132 -8.84 -6.06 -13.19
CA GLU A 132 -8.89 -6.17 -11.73
C GLU A 132 -7.85 -7.14 -11.17
N VAL A 133 -7.33 -6.82 -9.99
CA VAL A 133 -6.42 -7.69 -9.24
C VAL A 133 -7.18 -8.87 -8.64
N ARG A 134 -6.64 -10.08 -8.79
CA ARG A 134 -7.15 -11.32 -8.20
C ARG A 134 -6.16 -11.98 -7.24
N SER A 135 -6.60 -13.02 -6.54
CA SER A 135 -5.81 -13.73 -5.51
C SER A 135 -4.53 -14.33 -6.09
N GLU A 136 -4.66 -14.94 -7.27
CA GLU A 136 -3.57 -15.55 -8.03
C GLU A 136 -2.51 -14.53 -8.44
N ASP A 137 -2.91 -13.28 -8.72
CA ASP A 137 -1.97 -12.22 -9.08
C ASP A 137 -1.16 -11.78 -7.88
N ALA A 138 -1.83 -11.49 -6.76
CA ALA A 138 -1.16 -11.10 -5.53
C ALA A 138 -0.13 -12.15 -5.08
N LYS A 139 -0.51 -13.44 -5.12
CA LYS A 139 0.40 -14.55 -4.76
C LYS A 139 1.60 -14.62 -5.69
N ALA A 140 1.37 -14.51 -7.00
CA ALA A 140 2.45 -14.64 -7.97
C ALA A 140 3.43 -13.47 -7.91
N VAL A 141 2.95 -12.24 -7.73
CA VAL A 141 3.80 -11.05 -7.61
C VAL A 141 4.62 -11.10 -6.32
N VAL A 142 4.02 -11.51 -5.20
CA VAL A 142 4.75 -11.76 -3.95
C VAL A 142 5.84 -12.82 -4.16
N GLN A 143 5.52 -13.92 -4.82
CA GLN A 143 6.50 -14.97 -5.08
C GLN A 143 7.63 -14.50 -6.00
N ALA A 144 7.32 -13.71 -7.03
CA ALA A 144 8.31 -13.13 -7.94
C ALA A 144 9.29 -12.23 -7.19
N GLU A 145 8.79 -11.35 -6.31
CA GLU A 145 9.64 -10.47 -5.51
C GLU A 145 10.51 -11.25 -4.51
N LEU A 146 9.94 -12.27 -3.85
CA LEU A 146 10.67 -13.12 -2.91
C LEU A 146 11.78 -13.93 -3.58
N ASN A 147 11.55 -14.43 -4.80
CA ASN A 147 12.53 -15.24 -5.54
C ASN A 147 13.80 -14.44 -5.88
N ASP A 148 13.67 -13.14 -6.15
CA ASP A 148 14.78 -12.25 -6.46
C ASP A 148 15.27 -11.45 -5.23
N SER A 149 14.65 -11.66 -4.04
CA SER A 149 15.00 -10.97 -2.81
C SER A 149 16.16 -11.66 -2.08
N PRO A 150 17.30 -10.97 -1.83
CA PRO A 150 18.43 -11.55 -1.12
C PRO A 150 18.13 -11.88 0.35
N PHE A 151 17.09 -11.28 0.94
CA PHE A 151 16.70 -11.48 2.33
C PHE A 151 15.34 -12.17 2.49
N ASN A 152 14.78 -12.72 1.41
CA ASN A 152 13.48 -13.41 1.39
C ASN A 152 12.37 -12.57 2.05
N ASN A 153 12.36 -11.27 1.75
CA ASN A 153 11.38 -10.31 2.22
C ASN A 153 10.77 -9.53 1.05
N ILE A 154 9.54 -9.05 1.26
CA ILE A 154 8.90 -8.08 0.37
C ILE A 154 9.28 -6.65 0.76
N ILE A 155 9.21 -5.74 -0.20
CA ILE A 155 9.49 -4.31 -0.06
C ILE A 155 8.24 -3.62 0.50
N PRO A 156 8.31 -3.00 1.70
CA PRO A 156 7.20 -2.20 2.21
C PRO A 156 6.88 -1.03 1.27
N GLY A 157 5.61 -0.83 0.96
CA GLY A 157 5.09 0.11 -0.03
C GLY A 157 5.39 -0.27 -1.48
N GLY A 158 6.13 -1.36 -1.72
CA GLY A 158 6.56 -1.81 -3.04
C GLY A 158 5.45 -2.45 -3.87
N VAL A 159 5.87 -3.08 -4.97
CA VAL A 159 4.95 -3.66 -5.95
C VAL A 159 4.14 -4.81 -5.36
N ALA A 160 4.79 -5.79 -4.71
CA ALA A 160 4.10 -6.93 -4.13
C ALA A 160 3.09 -6.55 -3.03
N GLU A 161 3.44 -5.61 -2.15
CA GLU A 161 2.53 -5.13 -1.11
C GLU A 161 1.35 -4.35 -1.71
N SER A 162 1.60 -3.48 -2.69
CA SER A 162 0.55 -2.68 -3.34
C SER A 162 -0.46 -3.56 -4.08
N VAL A 163 -0.01 -4.59 -4.80
CA VAL A 163 -0.90 -5.57 -5.45
C VAL A 163 -1.68 -6.39 -4.41
N THR A 164 -1.03 -6.77 -3.31
CA THR A 164 -1.72 -7.47 -2.21
C THR A 164 -2.79 -6.61 -1.56
N ALA A 165 -2.52 -5.31 -1.36
CA ALA A 165 -3.50 -4.37 -0.85
C ALA A 165 -4.68 -4.21 -1.83
N ALA A 166 -4.42 -4.06 -3.12
CA ALA A 166 -5.45 -4.00 -4.16
C ALA A 166 -6.34 -5.26 -4.17
N TYR A 167 -5.74 -6.45 -4.07
CA TYR A 167 -6.49 -7.71 -3.92
C TYR A 167 -7.41 -7.69 -2.70
N LYS A 168 -6.92 -7.26 -1.53
CA LYS A 168 -7.72 -7.16 -0.31
C LYS A 168 -8.89 -6.19 -0.47
N LEU A 169 -8.68 -5.07 -1.14
CA LEU A 169 -9.75 -4.10 -1.47
C LEU A 169 -10.80 -4.71 -2.40
N ASN A 170 -10.38 -5.51 -3.38
CA ASN A 170 -11.30 -6.19 -4.31
C ASN A 170 -12.08 -7.34 -3.65
N CYS A 171 -11.48 -8.04 -2.69
CA CYS A 171 -12.10 -9.16 -1.98
C CYS A 171 -13.00 -8.75 -0.82
N ASN A 172 -12.78 -7.57 -0.27
CA ASN A 172 -13.65 -6.97 0.71
C ASN A 172 -14.46 -5.89 -0.01
N PRO A 173 -15.52 -6.24 -0.77
CA PRO A 173 -16.42 -5.21 -1.26
C PRO A 173 -16.87 -4.43 -0.02
N CYS A 174 -16.52 -3.15 0.05
CA CYS A 174 -17.09 -2.25 1.04
C CYS A 174 -18.61 -2.34 0.84
N ASN A 175 -19.28 -3.11 1.69
CA ASN A 175 -20.72 -3.04 1.82
C ASN A 175 -21.01 -1.69 2.48
N VAL A 176 -21.03 -0.65 1.64
CA VAL A 176 -21.58 0.65 2.02
C VAL A 176 -23.09 0.47 2.00
N SER A 177 -23.61 -0.24 3.00
CA SER A 177 -25.04 -0.22 3.28
C SER A 177 -25.38 1.21 3.70
N LEU A 178 -26.01 1.92 2.76
CA LEU A 178 -26.72 3.19 2.95
C LEU A 178 -27.83 3.06 3.99
#